data_AF-A0A1Y3TYF4-F1
#
_entry.id   AF-A0A1Y3TYF4-F1
#
_cell.length_a   1.000
_cell.length_b   1.000
_cell.length_c   1.000
_cell.angle_alpha   90.00
_cell.angle_beta   90.00
_cell.angle_gamma   90.00
#
_symmetry.space_group_name_H-M   'P 1'
#
loop_
_entity.id
_entity.type
_entity.pdbx_description
1 polymer ?
#
loop_
_entity_poly.entity_id
_entity_poly.type
_entity_poly.pdbx_seq_one_letter_code
_entity_poly.pdbx_strand_id
1 'polypeptide(L)'
;MKKSGLRALIGLVVVVIVVILVYQNSGKNTAESGIAALQAIVETGEYTVAVTDESGEKQELDGDSKTMLAELIASTVADASGEDLSEVLENPQFLVEVTGGDPAVTVGVTVYDAGEDTNFGMISFADKTYPVKNCGEVLNYLAEIGFATVR
;
A
#
# COMPACT_ATOMS: atom_id res chain seq x y z
N MET A 1 28.78 -27.33 11.54
CA MET A 1 27.78 -26.55 12.31
C MET A 1 27.14 -25.52 11.39
N LYS A 2 25.92 -25.77 10.88
CA LYS A 2 25.12 -24.80 10.10
C LYS A 2 23.65 -24.97 10.48
N LYS A 3 23.26 -24.38 11.61
CA LYS A 3 21.87 -24.21 12.07
C LYS A 3 21.79 -22.83 12.73
N SER A 4 21.83 -21.76 11.92
CA SER A 4 21.76 -20.39 12.45
C SER A 4 20.83 -19.48 11.63
N GLY A 5 20.72 -19.69 10.31
CA GLY A 5 19.90 -18.80 9.46
C GLY A 5 18.40 -18.81 9.77
N LEU A 6 17.81 -19.99 10.01
CA LEU A 6 16.37 -20.11 10.13
C LEU A 6 15.80 -19.51 11.44
N ARG A 7 16.57 -19.55 12.54
CA ARG A 7 16.14 -18.96 13.82
C ARG A 7 16.20 -17.43 13.82
N ALA A 8 17.16 -16.85 13.09
CA ALA A 8 17.27 -15.40 12.95
C ALA A 8 16.13 -14.85 12.07
N LEU A 9 15.80 -15.55 10.97
CA LEU A 9 14.69 -15.15 10.09
C LEU A 9 13.33 -15.25 10.79
N ILE A 10 13.07 -16.35 11.50
CA ILE A 10 11.82 -16.52 12.26
C ILE A 10 11.73 -15.50 13.40
N GLY A 11 12.84 -15.20 14.08
CA GLY A 11 12.88 -14.18 15.12
C GLY A 11 12.55 -12.78 14.58
N LEU A 12 13.08 -12.43 13.41
CA LEU A 12 12.79 -11.15 12.75
C LEU A 12 11.31 -11.04 12.36
N VAL A 13 10.77 -12.07 11.69
CA VAL A 13 9.38 -12.10 11.24
C VAL A 13 8.42 -12.01 12.44
N VAL A 14 8.67 -12.76 13.52
CA VAL A 14 7.83 -12.70 14.73
C VAL A 14 7.92 -11.33 15.40
N VAL A 15 9.11 -10.72 15.45
CA VAL A 15 9.26 -9.36 16.02
C VAL A 15 8.51 -8.33 15.18
N VAL A 16 8.60 -8.40 13.85
CA VAL A 16 7.89 -7.50 12.93
C VAL A 16 6.38 -7.65 13.09
N ILE A 17 5.85 -8.87 13.11
CA ILE A 17 4.41 -9.14 13.32
C ILE A 17 3.94 -8.63 14.69
N VAL A 18 4.72 -8.87 15.76
CA VAL A 18 4.38 -8.38 17.10
C VAL A 18 4.39 -6.85 17.16
N VAL A 19 5.33 -6.19 16.48
CA VAL A 19 5.36 -4.72 16.38
C VAL A 19 4.11 -4.20 15.66
N ILE A 20 3.70 -4.81 14.54
CA ILE A 20 2.48 -4.43 13.81
C ILE A 20 1.24 -4.57 14.71
N LEU A 21 1.09 -5.70 15.39
CA LEU A 21 -0.04 -5.95 16.30
C LEU A 21 -0.06 -4.96 17.48
N VAL A 22 1.10 -4.65 18.05
CA VAL A 22 1.21 -3.65 19.13
C VAL A 22 0.92 -2.25 18.63
N TYR A 23 1.30 -1.91 17.39
CA TYR A 23 1.00 -0.62 16.77
C TYR A 23 -0.50 -0.47 16.49
N GLN A 24 -1.13 -1.49 15.92
CA GLN A 24 -2.59 -1.56 15.70
C GLN A 24 -3.37 -1.39 17.02
N ASN A 25 -2.86 -1.95 18.12
CA ASN A 25 -3.53 -1.90 19.42
C ASN A 25 -3.22 -0.64 20.25
N SER A 26 -2.26 0.19 19.83
CA SER A 26 -1.82 1.39 20.57
C SER A 26 -2.66 2.65 20.28
N GLY A 27 -3.70 2.56 19.45
CA GLY A 27 -4.60 3.68 19.14
C GLY A 27 -3.98 4.77 18.26
N LYS A 28 -2.72 4.64 17.85
CA LYS A 28 -2.03 5.52 16.91
C LYS A 28 -2.21 4.99 15.48
N ASN A 29 -3.45 4.87 15.02
CA ASN A 29 -3.67 4.68 13.58
C ASN A 29 -3.30 6.02 12.94
N THR A 30 -2.20 6.04 12.19
CA THR A 30 -1.66 7.20 11.46
C THR A 30 -1.31 6.74 10.04
N ALA A 31 -1.07 7.69 9.13
CA ALA A 31 -0.54 7.38 7.80
C ALA A 31 0.75 6.52 7.91
N GLU A 32 1.67 6.91 8.78
CA GLU A 32 2.93 6.18 9.05
C GLU A 32 2.69 4.72 9.45
N SER A 33 1.62 4.45 10.21
CA SER A 33 1.27 3.09 10.63
C SER A 33 0.79 2.23 9.47
N GLY A 34 -0.02 2.81 8.58
CA GLY A 34 -0.45 2.14 7.35
C GLY A 34 0.72 1.86 6.41
N ILE A 35 1.62 2.84 6.25
CA ILE A 35 2.83 2.71 5.42
C ILE A 35 3.75 1.62 5.99
N ALA A 36 3.98 1.61 7.31
CA ALA A 36 4.78 0.59 7.95
C ALA A 36 4.16 -0.81 7.85
N ALA A 37 2.83 -0.92 7.97
CA ALA A 37 2.13 -2.19 7.77
C ALA A 37 2.27 -2.70 6.33
N LEU A 38 2.13 -1.82 5.34
CA LEU A 38 2.35 -2.14 3.93
C LEU A 38 3.79 -2.64 3.70
N GLN A 39 4.79 -1.90 4.18
CA GLN A 39 6.19 -2.29 4.05
C GLN A 39 6.44 -3.67 4.65
N ALA A 40 5.93 -3.93 5.85
CA ALA A 40 6.10 -5.23 6.48
C ALA A 40 5.40 -6.37 5.73
N ILE A 41 4.20 -6.13 5.16
CA ILE A 41 3.53 -7.11 4.30
C ILE A 41 4.40 -7.42 3.08
N VAL A 42 4.89 -6.38 2.40
CA VAL A 42 5.71 -6.54 1.18
C VAL A 42 7.04 -7.24 1.48
N GLU A 43 7.69 -6.93 2.60
CA GLU A 43 8.92 -7.57 3.06
C GLU A 43 8.78 -9.08 3.29
N THR A 44 7.57 -9.57 3.60
CA THR A 44 7.34 -11.01 3.75
C THR A 44 7.43 -11.76 2.43
N GLY A 45 7.19 -11.09 1.29
CA GLY A 45 7.05 -11.71 -0.02
C GLY A 45 5.76 -12.52 -0.23
N GLU A 46 4.93 -12.65 0.80
CA GLU A 46 3.70 -13.45 0.79
C GLU A 46 2.47 -12.53 0.88
N TYR A 47 2.04 -12.03 -0.26
CA TYR A 47 0.89 -11.13 -0.39
C TYR A 47 0.19 -11.25 -1.74
N THR A 48 -1.07 -10.82 -1.76
CA THR A 48 -1.88 -10.59 -2.96
C THR A 48 -2.03 -9.10 -3.20
N VAL A 49 -2.12 -8.70 -4.47
CA VAL A 49 -2.41 -7.31 -4.85
C VAL A 49 -3.63 -7.32 -5.75
N ALA A 50 -4.57 -6.44 -5.47
CA ALA A 50 -5.70 -6.20 -6.36
C ALA A 50 -5.86 -4.71 -6.64
N VAL A 51 -6.21 -4.37 -7.87
CA VAL A 51 -6.51 -3.01 -8.29
C VAL A 51 -7.99 -2.93 -8.59
N THR A 52 -8.66 -1.93 -8.02
CA THR A 52 -10.04 -1.59 -8.35
C THR A 52 -10.03 -0.28 -9.13
N ASP A 53 -10.64 -0.29 -10.31
CA ASP A 53 -10.76 0.90 -11.15
C ASP A 53 -11.94 1.81 -10.75
N GLU A 54 -12.10 2.91 -11.48
CA GLU A 54 -13.17 3.88 -11.24
C GLU A 54 -14.58 3.31 -11.48
N SER A 55 -14.69 2.26 -12.29
CA SER A 55 -15.96 1.56 -12.55
C SER A 55 -16.32 0.60 -11.40
N GLY A 56 -15.38 0.37 -10.48
CA GLY A 56 -15.50 -0.59 -9.39
C GLY A 56 -15.11 -2.01 -9.79
N GLU A 57 -14.53 -2.20 -10.99
CA GLU A 57 -14.03 -3.50 -11.43
C GLU A 57 -12.72 -3.81 -10.72
N LYS A 58 -12.70 -4.96 -10.03
CA LYS A 58 -11.56 -5.42 -9.25
C LYS A 58 -10.80 -6.51 -10.00
N GLN A 59 -9.52 -6.25 -10.24
CA GLN A 59 -8.59 -7.17 -10.88
C GLN A 59 -7.46 -7.55 -9.92
N GLU A 60 -7.26 -8.85 -9.68
CA GLU A 60 -6.08 -9.34 -8.96
C GLU A 60 -4.87 -9.37 -9.90
N LEU A 61 -3.72 -8.90 -9.42
CA LEU A 61 -2.46 -8.93 -10.15
C LEU A 61 -1.68 -10.19 -9.82
N ASP A 62 -0.97 -10.71 -10.82
CA ASP A 62 -0.06 -11.83 -10.69
C ASP A 62 1.36 -11.49 -11.21
N GLY A 63 2.27 -12.46 -11.05
CA GLY A 63 3.63 -12.37 -11.58
C GLY A 63 4.42 -11.14 -11.12
N ASP A 64 5.23 -10.60 -12.03
CA ASP A 64 6.13 -9.49 -11.77
C ASP A 64 5.38 -8.17 -11.53
N SER A 65 4.24 -7.96 -12.20
CA SER A 65 3.44 -6.74 -12.02
C SER A 65 2.89 -6.59 -10.62
N LYS A 66 2.48 -7.71 -10.01
CA LYS A 66 2.10 -7.76 -8.59
C LYS A 66 3.24 -7.28 -7.69
N THR A 67 4.43 -7.85 -7.87
CA THR A 67 5.60 -7.56 -7.02
C THR A 67 6.07 -6.12 -7.21
N MET A 68 6.23 -5.68 -8.45
CA MET A 68 6.69 -4.32 -8.77
C MET A 68 5.72 -3.26 -8.22
N LEU A 69 4.40 -3.42 -8.39
CA LEU A 69 3.44 -2.45 -7.86
C LEU A 69 3.50 -2.37 -6.33
N ALA A 70 3.54 -3.52 -5.65
CA ALA A 70 3.60 -3.54 -4.19
C ALA A 70 4.89 -2.91 -3.64
N GLU A 71 6.04 -3.24 -4.22
CA GLU A 71 7.34 -2.67 -3.86
C GLU A 71 7.41 -1.17 -4.15
N LEU A 72 6.86 -0.73 -5.29
CA LEU A 72 6.79 0.67 -5.65
C LEU A 72 5.98 1.48 -4.63
N ILE A 73 4.79 1.02 -4.28
CA ILE A 73 3.95 1.70 -3.29
C ILE A 73 4.64 1.72 -1.93
N ALA A 74 5.18 0.58 -1.47
CA ALA A 74 5.84 0.46 -0.17
C ALA A 74 7.10 1.34 -0.04
N SER A 75 7.78 1.63 -1.15
CA SER A 75 9.02 2.41 -1.17
C SER A 75 8.83 3.91 -1.43
N THR A 76 7.77 4.30 -2.14
CA THR A 76 7.58 5.69 -2.59
C THR A 76 6.57 6.47 -1.74
N VAL A 77 5.47 5.81 -1.33
CA VAL A 77 4.36 6.48 -0.66
C VAL A 77 4.79 7.01 0.70
N ALA A 78 4.51 8.29 0.95
CA ALA A 78 4.89 8.99 2.17
C ALA A 78 3.69 9.71 2.79
N ASP A 79 3.77 9.94 4.11
CA ASP A 79 2.76 10.71 4.84
C ASP A 79 2.61 12.12 4.25
N ALA A 80 1.35 12.51 4.03
CA ALA A 80 0.95 13.84 3.59
C ALA A 80 -0.05 14.48 4.57
N SER A 81 -0.06 14.05 5.82
CA SER A 81 -0.87 14.64 6.88
C SER A 81 -0.59 16.14 6.98
N GLY A 82 -1.63 16.96 6.75
CA GLY A 82 -1.53 18.43 6.76
C GLY A 82 -1.58 19.06 5.37
N GLU A 83 -1.47 18.28 4.29
CA GLU A 83 -1.77 18.73 2.94
C GLU A 83 -3.29 18.84 2.74
N ASP A 84 -3.71 19.82 1.94
CA ASP A 84 -5.12 19.96 1.54
C ASP A 84 -5.36 19.16 0.26
N LEU A 85 -6.11 18.07 0.39
CA LEU A 85 -6.44 17.19 -0.73
C LEU A 85 -7.81 17.52 -1.35
N SER A 86 -8.51 18.56 -0.88
CA SER A 86 -9.90 18.83 -1.28
C SER A 86 -10.08 18.93 -2.80
N GLU A 87 -9.10 19.48 -3.52
CA GLU A 87 -9.12 19.62 -4.98
C GLU A 87 -8.84 18.30 -5.72
N VAL A 88 -8.17 17.34 -5.07
CA VAL A 88 -7.81 16.06 -5.70
C VAL A 88 -8.82 14.94 -5.47
N LEU A 89 -9.66 15.03 -4.43
CA LEU A 89 -10.64 14.00 -4.06
C LEU A 89 -11.74 13.78 -5.12
N GLU A 90 -11.96 14.75 -5.99
CA GLU A 90 -12.97 14.67 -7.06
C GLU A 90 -12.43 14.03 -8.35
N ASN A 91 -11.13 13.77 -8.42
CA ASN A 91 -10.51 13.19 -9.61
C ASN A 91 -10.78 11.68 -9.72
N PRO A 92 -10.69 11.12 -10.95
CA PRO A 92 -10.64 9.68 -11.15
C PRO A 92 -9.57 9.03 -10.27
N GLN A 93 -9.81 7.79 -9.85
CA GLN A 93 -8.93 7.13 -8.89
C GLN A 93 -8.83 5.62 -9.14
N PHE A 94 -7.73 5.05 -8.68
CA PHE A 94 -7.58 3.62 -8.50
C PHE A 94 -7.45 3.29 -7.02
N LEU A 95 -8.00 2.16 -6.60
CA LEU A 95 -7.71 1.58 -5.28
C LEU A 95 -6.83 0.36 -5.46
N VAL A 96 -5.62 0.40 -4.91
CA VAL A 96 -4.71 -0.75 -4.84
C VAL A 96 -4.79 -1.36 -3.44
N GLU A 97 -5.22 -2.61 -3.33
CA GLU A 97 -5.27 -3.36 -2.07
C GLU A 97 -4.14 -4.38 -2.01
N VAL A 98 -3.29 -4.26 -1.00
CA VAL A 98 -2.23 -5.24 -0.70
C VAL A 98 -2.63 -6.00 0.55
N THR A 99 -2.78 -7.33 0.44
CA THR A 99 -3.20 -8.20 1.55
C THR A 99 -2.16 -9.25 1.83
N GLY A 100 -1.74 -9.39 3.08
CA GLY A 100 -0.78 -10.41 3.52
C GLY A 100 -0.62 -10.49 5.03
N GLY A 101 0.29 -11.36 5.47
CA GLY A 101 0.53 -11.66 6.88
C GLY A 101 -0.40 -12.73 7.48
N ASP A 102 -0.13 -13.11 8.73
CA ASP A 102 -0.92 -14.04 9.54
C ASP A 102 -1.08 -13.50 10.98
N PRO A 103 -2.27 -13.02 11.39
CA PRO A 103 -3.51 -12.98 10.61
C PRO A 103 -3.40 -12.03 9.42
N ALA A 104 -4.20 -12.29 8.38
CA ALA A 104 -4.20 -11.46 7.16
C ALA A 104 -4.61 -10.02 7.45
N VAL A 105 -3.82 -9.08 6.91
CA VAL A 105 -4.01 -7.64 7.00
C VAL A 105 -4.09 -7.07 5.60
N THR A 106 -5.06 -6.19 5.35
CA THR A 106 -5.20 -5.46 4.09
C THR A 106 -4.83 -3.99 4.31
N VAL A 107 -3.99 -3.47 3.41
CA VAL A 107 -3.71 -2.04 3.27
C VAL A 107 -4.22 -1.59 1.90
N GLY A 108 -5.10 -0.60 1.88
CA GLY A 108 -5.57 0.04 0.65
C GLY A 108 -4.77 1.29 0.35
N VAL A 109 -4.44 1.55 -0.91
CA VAL A 109 -3.86 2.81 -1.38
C VAL A 109 -4.69 3.31 -2.55
N THR A 110 -5.45 4.37 -2.30
CA THR A 110 -6.15 5.14 -3.33
C THR A 110 -5.17 6.08 -4.00
N VAL A 111 -5.09 6.06 -5.33
CA VAL A 111 -4.27 6.95 -6.14
C VAL A 111 -5.19 7.83 -6.98
N TYR A 112 -5.11 9.15 -6.83
CA TYR A 112 -5.93 10.09 -7.61
C TYR A 112 -5.22 10.50 -8.89
N ASP A 113 -5.88 10.41 -10.03
CA ASP A 113 -5.38 10.92 -11.31
C ASP A 113 -5.80 12.37 -11.54
N ALA A 114 -4.93 13.28 -11.13
CA ALA A 114 -5.08 14.73 -11.35
C ALA A 114 -4.33 15.21 -12.62
N GLY A 115 -3.99 14.33 -13.57
CA GLY A 115 -3.19 14.75 -14.71
C GLY A 115 -1.70 14.80 -14.44
N GLU A 116 -1.04 15.81 -14.99
CA GLU A 116 0.40 16.05 -14.81
C GLU A 116 0.75 16.37 -13.33
N ASP A 117 -0.24 16.80 -12.55
CA ASP A 117 -0.10 17.13 -11.13
C ASP A 117 -0.35 15.94 -10.19
N THR A 118 -0.48 14.72 -10.73
CA THR A 118 -0.74 13.53 -9.92
C THR A 118 0.41 13.25 -8.96
N ASN A 119 0.18 13.50 -7.69
CA ASN A 119 1.14 13.18 -6.64
C ASN A 119 0.52 12.68 -5.34
N PHE A 120 -0.81 12.72 -5.21
CA PHE A 120 -1.51 12.48 -3.95
C PHE A 120 -2.40 11.24 -4.01
N GLY A 121 -2.66 10.71 -2.83
CA GLY A 121 -3.50 9.54 -2.63
C GLY A 121 -4.00 9.45 -1.21
N MET A 122 -4.69 8.36 -0.89
CA MET A 122 -5.04 8.01 0.47
C MET A 122 -4.55 6.61 0.81
N ILE A 123 -4.04 6.41 2.01
CA ILE A 123 -3.79 5.09 2.56
C ILE A 123 -4.91 4.71 3.54
N SER A 124 -5.53 3.56 3.32
CA SER A 124 -6.57 2.98 4.16
C SER A 124 -6.00 1.80 4.95
N PHE A 125 -6.06 1.92 6.28
CA PHE A 125 -5.54 0.93 7.21
C PHE A 125 -6.32 0.97 8.53
N ALA A 126 -6.70 -0.19 9.06
CA ALA A 126 -7.44 -0.34 10.31
C ALA A 126 -8.67 0.59 10.40
N ASP A 127 -9.53 0.52 9.37
CA ASP A 127 -10.79 1.28 9.21
C ASP A 127 -10.63 2.80 9.18
N LYS A 128 -9.41 3.30 8.92
CA LYS A 128 -9.12 4.72 8.80
C LYS A 128 -8.34 5.01 7.53
N THR A 129 -8.49 6.23 7.04
CA THR A 129 -7.92 6.67 5.77
C THR A 129 -7.15 7.96 5.99
N TYR A 130 -5.92 8.03 5.46
CA TYR A 130 -4.99 9.15 5.67
C TYR A 130 -4.40 9.63 4.35
N PRO A 131 -4.13 10.94 4.21
CA PRO A 131 -3.51 11.48 3.01
C PRO A 131 -2.07 11.00 2.88
N VAL A 132 -1.70 10.66 1.65
CA VAL A 132 -0.34 10.30 1.27
C VAL A 132 0.08 11.01 -0.01
N LYS A 133 1.38 11.07 -0.24
CA LYS A 133 2.00 11.69 -1.43
C LYS A 133 2.97 10.73 -2.13
N ASN A 134 3.55 11.19 -3.23
CA ASN A 134 4.41 10.44 -4.16
C ASN A 134 3.65 9.34 -4.92
N CYS A 135 2.35 9.52 -5.16
CA CYS A 135 1.53 8.54 -5.86
C CYS A 135 1.65 8.62 -7.40
N GLY A 136 2.38 9.61 -7.94
CA GLY A 136 2.55 9.80 -9.38
C GLY A 136 3.23 8.62 -10.08
N GLU A 137 4.28 8.05 -9.48
CA GLU A 137 4.95 6.87 -10.03
C GLU A 137 4.05 5.64 -10.00
N VAL A 138 3.23 5.51 -8.95
CA VAL A 138 2.25 4.43 -8.84
C VAL A 138 1.21 4.54 -9.97
N LEU A 139 0.68 5.73 -10.23
CA LEU A 139 -0.24 5.96 -11.35
C LEU A 139 0.39 5.61 -12.69
N ASN A 140 1.64 6.05 -12.92
CA ASN A 140 2.35 5.75 -14.17
C ASN A 140 2.55 4.24 -14.37
N TYR A 141 2.87 3.52 -13.29
CA TYR A 141 3.02 2.06 -13.37
C TYR A 141 1.68 1.35 -13.61
N LEU A 142 0.60 1.81 -12.97
CA LEU A 142 -0.76 1.31 -13.25
C LEU A 142 -1.12 1.47 -14.73
N ALA A 143 -0.77 2.61 -15.33
CA ALA A 143 -0.93 2.85 -16.78
C ALA A 143 -0.08 1.91 -17.64
N GLU A 144 1.18 1.64 -17.25
CA GLU A 144 2.06 0.72 -17.96
C GLU A 144 1.50 -0.71 -18.01
N ILE A 145 0.87 -1.17 -16.94
CA ILE A 145 0.28 -2.51 -16.85
C ILE A 145 -1.17 -2.57 -17.37
N GLY A 146 -1.69 -1.46 -17.92
CA GLY A 146 -2.95 -1.43 -18.67
C GLY A 146 -4.17 -0.85 -17.96
N PHE A 147 -4.03 -0.27 -16.76
CA PHE A 147 -5.11 0.46 -16.10
C PHE A 147 -5.16 1.90 -16.59
N ALA A 148 -6.35 2.39 -16.95
CA ALA A 148 -6.54 3.76 -17.38
C ALA A 148 -7.79 4.36 -16.75
N THR A 149 -7.71 5.64 -16.40
CA THR A 149 -8.81 6.48 -15.96
C THR A 149 -9.45 7.17 -17.17
N VAL A 150 -10.75 7.42 -17.09
CA VAL A 150 -11.48 8.27 -18.03
C VAL A 150 -11.58 9.66 -17.42
N ARG A 151 -10.78 10.59 -17.95
CA ARG A 151 -10.83 12.01 -17.58
C ARG A 151 -11.98 12.76 -18.25
#